data_AF-A0A075SLY6-F1
#
_entry.id   AF-A0A075SLY6-F1
#
_cell.length_a   1.000
_cell.length_b   1.000
_cell.length_c   1.000
_cell.angle_alpha   90.00
_cell.angle_beta   90.00
_cell.angle_gamma   90.00
#
_symmetry.space_group_name_H-M   'P 1'
#
loop_
_entity.id
_entity.type
_entity.pdbx_description
1 polymer ?
#
loop_
_entity_poly.entity_id
_entity_poly.type
_entity_poly.pdbx_seq_one_letter_code
_entity_poly.pdbx_strand_id
1 'polypeptide(L)' 'MIKEYRDRQHGLNAIDQLNNDIKNNPGIGFEIVGYQNTVIKTDYNLLVTSILVRWETFF' A
#
# COMPACT_ATOMS: atom_id res chain seq x y z
N MET A 1 -10.77 7.50 5.77
CA MET A 1 -9.53 8.16 5.26
C MET A 1 -8.95 7.34 4.11
N ILE A 2 -8.56 7.96 2.99
CA ILE A 2 -7.90 7.24 1.88
C ILE A 2 -6.37 7.34 2.07
N LYS A 3 -5.68 6.21 1.96
CA LYS A 3 -4.21 6.10 2.02
C LYS A 3 -3.69 5.23 0.88
N GLU A 4 -2.59 5.64 0.29
CA GLU A 4 -1.89 4.89 -0.74
C GLU A 4 -0.60 4.27 -0.19
N TYR A 5 -0.40 2.98 -0.48
CA TYR A 5 0.81 2.22 -0.19
C TYR A 5 1.56 1.98 -1.49
N ARG A 6 2.83 2.38 -1.55
CA ARG A 6 3.69 2.18 -2.73
C ARG A 6 4.99 1.51 -2.33
N ASP A 7 5.54 0.71 -3.22
CA ASP A 7 6.90 0.21 -3.06
C ASP A 7 7.87 1.39 -2.92
N ARG A 8 8.82 1.27 -1.98
CA ARG A 8 9.89 2.25 -1.80
C ARG A 8 11.18 1.67 -2.34
N GLN A 9 11.97 2.51 -3.00
CA GLN A 9 13.28 2.12 -3.55
C GLN A 9 14.23 1.59 -2.46
N HIS A 10 14.12 2.12 -1.26
CA HIS A 10 14.72 1.60 -0.03
C HIS A 10 13.68 1.59 1.08
N GLY A 11 13.26 0.39 1.50
CA GLY A 11 12.27 0.21 2.57
C GLY A 11 11.30 -0.93 2.31
N LEU A 12 10.20 -0.94 3.05
CA LEU A 12 9.13 -1.93 2.90
C LEU A 12 8.39 -1.75 1.57
N ASN A 13 8.02 -2.87 0.95
CA ASN A 13 7.12 -2.86 -0.20
C ASN A 13 5.69 -2.44 0.23
N ALA A 14 4.81 -2.18 -0.74
CA ALA A 14 3.44 -1.73 -0.49
C ALA A 14 2.64 -2.72 0.37
N ILE A 15 2.85 -4.02 0.17
CA ILE A 15 2.15 -5.09 0.89
C ILE A 15 2.58 -5.12 2.36
N ASP A 16 3.87 -5.05 2.63
CA ASP A 16 4.42 -5.05 3.98
C ASP A 16 3.99 -3.80 4.77
N GLN A 17 3.97 -2.63 4.10
CA GLN A 17 3.45 -1.41 4.72
C GLN A 17 1.96 -1.55 5.11
N LEU A 18 1.12 -2.09 4.20
CA LEU A 18 -0.29 -2.33 4.49
C LEU A 18 -0.47 -3.33 5.64
N ASN A 19 0.24 -4.45 5.58
CA ASN A 19 0.16 -5.49 6.62
C ASN A 19 0.57 -4.96 8.00
N ASN A 20 1.59 -4.09 8.07
CA ASN A 20 1.99 -3.48 9.33
C ASN A 20 0.91 -2.53 9.86
N ASP A 21 0.28 -1.73 9.00
CA ASP A 21 -0.82 -0.86 9.42
C ASP A 21 -2.03 -1.67 9.90
N ILE A 22 -2.40 -2.76 9.23
CA ILE A 22 -3.49 -3.66 9.67
C ILE A 22 -3.20 -4.21 11.07
N LYS A 23 -1.96 -4.67 11.31
CA LYS A 23 -1.54 -5.20 12.61
C LYS A 23 -1.56 -4.13 13.72
N ASN A 24 -1.16 -2.91 13.39
CA ASN A 24 -1.08 -1.82 14.36
C ASN A 24 -2.45 -1.18 14.65
N ASN A 25 -3.48 -1.48 13.85
CA ASN A 25 -4.80 -0.90 13.97
C ASN A 25 -5.89 -2.00 14.05
N PRO A 26 -5.85 -2.87 15.08
CA PRO A 26 -6.83 -3.92 15.22
C PRO A 26 -8.24 -3.35 15.42
N GLY A 27 -9.23 -3.90 14.72
CA GLY A 27 -10.63 -3.49 14.84
C GLY A 27 -11.05 -2.30 13.96
N ILE A 28 -10.12 -1.67 13.22
CA ILE A 28 -10.48 -0.69 12.20
C ILE A 28 -10.81 -1.40 10.89
N GLY A 29 -12.01 -1.17 10.35
CA GLY A 29 -12.37 -1.65 9.02
C GLY A 29 -11.60 -0.95 7.90
N PHE A 30 -11.31 -1.68 6.83
CA PHE A 30 -10.65 -1.13 5.66
C PHE A 30 -11.12 -1.82 4.38
N GLU A 31 -11.03 -1.10 3.27
CA GLU A 31 -11.39 -1.56 1.94
C GLU A 31 -10.24 -1.26 0.96
N ILE A 32 -9.80 -2.25 0.20
CA ILE A 32 -8.88 -2.02 -0.93
C ILE A 32 -9.72 -1.48 -2.09
N VAL A 33 -9.53 -0.21 -2.43
CA VAL A 33 -10.32 0.50 -3.45
C VAL A 33 -9.57 0.68 -4.78
N GLY A 34 -8.30 0.30 -4.82
CA GLY A 34 -7.50 0.32 -6.03
C GLY A 34 -6.22 -0.49 -5.87
N TYR A 35 -5.79 -1.12 -6.95
CA TYR A 35 -4.53 -1.86 -7.03
C TYR A 35 -3.91 -1.64 -8.40
N GLN A 36 -2.62 -1.36 -8.41
CA GLN A 36 -1.85 -1.25 -9.63
C GLN A 36 -0.50 -1.93 -9.44
N ASN A 37 -0.10 -2.67 -10.47
CA ASN A 37 1.25 -3.18 -10.60
C ASN A 37 1.80 -2.70 -11.95
N THR A 38 2.91 -1.97 -11.93
CA THR A 38 3.49 -1.37 -13.12
C THR A 38 4.96 -1.66 -13.20
N VAL A 39 5.47 -1.88 -14.41
CA VAL A 39 6.92 -1.91 -14.63
C VAL A 39 7.37 -0.49 -14.92
N ILE A 40 8.24 0.03 -14.08
CA ILE A 40 8.92 1.30 -14.35
C ILE A 40 10.22 0.95 -15.07
N LYS A 41 10.41 1.52 -16.26
CA LYS A 41 11.65 1.40 -17.02
C LYS A 41 12.63 2.47 -16.54
N THR A 42 13.66 2.03 -15.83
CA THR A 42 14.90 2.79 -15.60
C THR A 42 16.04 2.06 -16.31
N ASP A 43 17.25 2.02 -15.75
CA ASP A 43 18.36 1.17 -16.22
C ASP A 43 18.04 -0.33 -16.09
N TYR A 44 17.00 -0.69 -15.31
CA TYR A 44 16.45 -2.04 -15.16
C TYR A 44 14.91 -1.99 -15.18
N ASN A 45 14.27 -3.14 -15.43
CA ASN A 45 12.82 -3.28 -15.29
C ASN A 45 12.48 -3.51 -13.81
N LEU A 46 11.97 -2.47 -13.15
CA LEU A 46 11.50 -2.57 -11.77
C LEU A 46 10.00 -2.74 -11.75
N LEU A 47 9.53 -3.86 -11.18
CA LEU A 47 8.12 -4.05 -10.89
C LEU A 47 7.77 -3.25 -9.63
N VAL A 48 6.76 -2.37 -9.73
CA VAL A 48 6.35 -1.46 -8.68
C VAL A 48 4.86 -1.60 -8.43
N THR A 49 4.54 -1.86 -7.16
CA THR A 49 3.18 -2.04 -6.66
C THR A 49 2.67 -0.76 -6.01
N SER A 50 1.40 -0.45 -6.25
CA SER A 50 0.64 0.59 -5.54
C SER A 50 -0.72 0.04 -5.13
N ILE A 51 -1.10 0.26 -3.87
CA ILE A 51 -2.36 -0.19 -3.28
C ILE A 51 -3.06 1.02 -2.67
N LEU A 52 -4.29 1.30 -3.09
CA LEU A 52 -5.11 2.36 -2.54
C LEU A 52 -6.13 1.75 -1.58
N VAL A 53 -6.10 2.20 -0.32
CA VAL A 53 -6.95 1.67 0.75
C VAL A 53 -7.79 2.79 1.35
N ARG A 54 -9.08 2.53 1.52
CA ARG A 54 -9.99 3.35 2.30
C ARG A 54 -10.12 2.75 3.69
N TRP A 55 -9.60 3.46 4.68
CA TRP A 55 -9.74 3.12 6.09
C TRP A 55 -11.00 3.75 6.68
N GLU A 56 -11.69 3.03 7.55
CA GLU A 56 -12.69 3.62 8.44
C GLU A 56 -11.98 4.60 9.39
N THR A 57 -12.55 5.78 9.55
CA THR A 57 -12.05 6.75 10.54
C THR A 57 -12.70 6.45 11.88
N PHE A 58 -11.92 6.52 12.97
CA PHE A 58 -12.49 6.63 14.31
C PHE A 58 -13.41 7.85 14.35
N PHE A 59 -14.68 7.63 14.72
CA PHE A 59 -15.57 8.67 15.21
C PHE A 59 -15.60 8.59 16.75
#